data_AF-A0A968BY60-F1
#
_entry.id   AF-A0A968BY60-F1
#
_cell.length_a   1.000
_cell.length_b   1.000
_cell.length_c   1.000
_cell.angle_alpha   90.00
_cell.angle_beta   90.00
_cell.angle_gamma   90.00
#
_symmetry.space_group_name_H-M   'P 1'
#
loop_
_entity.id
_entity.type
_entity.pdbx_description
1 polymer ?
#
loop_
_entity_poly.entity_id
_entity_poly.type
_entity_poly.pdbx_seq_one_letter_code
_entity_poly.pdbx_strand_id
1 'polypeptide(L)'
;MDNSPPVEQQLEQGTGSGMDEGSSAAAKKSRRKTVVVVAIAAALGLCLCVCVVAGGWSMLTGIIRGALERDDVTAVIDEFMQAMEMKDADAAYALFSTRAQRQMPQSGLEEGLGGNNYVLFEGYESVELTHFAINAAFSTNPDAPQGTVAQVSGTVAYQGEIRGSLTAV
;
A
#
# COMPACT_ATOMS: atom_id res chain seq x y z
N MET A 1 -67.64 -22.97 31.46
CA MET A 1 -68.46 -22.22 30.50
C MET A 1 -67.81 -22.29 29.14
N ASP A 2 -68.64 -22.51 28.14
CA ASP A 2 -68.46 -22.38 26.69
C ASP A 2 -67.37 -23.17 25.95
N ASN A 3 -67.81 -24.35 25.56
CA ASN A 3 -67.36 -25.16 24.43
C ASN A 3 -68.17 -24.75 23.17
N SER A 4 -67.52 -24.79 22.01
CA SER A 4 -68.07 -24.76 20.63
C SER A 4 -68.16 -23.40 19.91
N PRO A 5 -67.54 -23.30 18.73
CA PRO A 5 -68.15 -22.68 17.56
C PRO A 5 -68.88 -23.74 16.71
N PRO A 6 -70.03 -23.44 16.08
CA PRO A 6 -70.52 -24.25 14.98
C PRO A 6 -70.20 -23.60 13.64
N VAL A 7 -69.65 -24.43 12.76
CA VAL A 7 -69.50 -24.21 11.32
C VAL A 7 -70.78 -24.73 10.66
N GLU A 8 -71.60 -23.84 10.11
CA GLU A 8 -72.59 -24.14 9.05
C GLU A 8 -71.90 -23.80 7.72
N GLN A 9 -71.64 -24.70 6.75
CA GLN A 9 -72.48 -25.62 5.97
C GLN A 9 -73.67 -24.98 5.22
N GLN A 10 -73.43 -24.62 3.95
CA GLN A 10 -74.36 -24.73 2.79
C GLN A 10 -73.43 -24.96 1.56
N LEU A 11 -73.37 -26.08 0.81
CA LEU A 11 -74.41 -26.91 0.13
C LEU A 11 -75.37 -26.02 -0.68
N GLU A 12 -75.59 -26.14 -1.99
CA GLU A 12 -75.34 -27.11 -3.07
C GLU A 12 -75.28 -26.27 -4.38
N GLN A 13 -74.82 -26.74 -5.53
CA GLN A 13 -75.49 -27.60 -6.53
C GLN A 13 -74.61 -27.42 -7.79
N GLY A 14 -74.15 -28.41 -8.55
CA GLY A 14 -74.85 -29.58 -9.06
C GLY A 14 -74.90 -29.47 -10.60
N THR A 15 -74.52 -30.55 -11.30
CA THR A 15 -74.58 -30.80 -12.77
C THR A 15 -73.45 -30.17 -13.62
N GLY A 16 -72.81 -30.85 -14.55
CA GLY A 16 -72.93 -32.20 -15.09
C GLY A 16 -72.17 -32.31 -16.41
N SER A 17 -71.74 -33.53 -16.73
CA SER A 17 -71.52 -34.08 -18.09
C SER A 17 -70.32 -33.63 -18.96
N GLY A 18 -69.42 -34.60 -19.19
CA GLY A 18 -69.08 -35.00 -20.57
C GLY A 18 -67.66 -34.69 -21.10
N MET A 19 -66.93 -35.77 -21.43
CA MET A 19 -66.01 -35.93 -22.58
C MET A 19 -64.76 -35.01 -22.60
N ASP A 20 -63.54 -35.51 -22.37
CA ASP A 20 -62.69 -36.40 -23.20
C ASP A 20 -61.48 -35.59 -23.70
N GLU A 21 -60.40 -36.33 -23.93
CA GLU A 21 -59.16 -35.93 -24.63
C GLU A 21 -58.14 -35.06 -23.87
N GLY A 22 -57.01 -35.70 -23.58
CA GLY A 22 -55.84 -35.07 -23.00
C GLY A 22 -55.15 -34.10 -23.95
N SER A 23 -54.46 -33.13 -23.36
CA SER A 23 -53.28 -32.55 -23.98
C SER A 23 -52.41 -31.90 -22.91
N SER A 24 -51.20 -32.43 -22.77
CA SER A 24 -50.11 -31.89 -21.98
C SER A 24 -49.86 -30.42 -22.34
N ALA A 25 -49.99 -29.51 -21.39
CA ALA A 25 -49.47 -28.14 -21.52
C ALA A 25 -48.79 -27.68 -20.22
N ALA A 26 -47.47 -27.59 -20.30
CA ALA A 26 -46.52 -27.31 -19.25
C ALA A 26 -46.74 -25.95 -18.53
N ALA A 27 -46.56 -25.97 -17.21
CA ALA A 27 -46.43 -24.80 -16.37
C ALA A 27 -45.24 -23.93 -16.81
N LYS A 28 -45.52 -22.76 -17.39
CA LYS A 28 -44.52 -21.80 -17.86
C LYS A 28 -44.64 -20.50 -17.06
N LYS A 29 -44.25 -20.52 -15.78
CA LYS A 29 -44.12 -19.29 -14.98
C LYS A 29 -42.90 -19.37 -14.05
N SER A 30 -42.10 -18.31 -14.06
CA SER A 30 -41.03 -18.00 -13.09
C SER A 30 -39.57 -18.38 -13.39
N ARG A 31 -39.19 -18.79 -14.61
CA ARG A 31 -37.74 -18.90 -14.96
C ARG A 31 -37.02 -17.56 -14.85
N ARG A 32 -37.66 -16.43 -15.18
CA ARG A 32 -37.05 -15.10 -15.09
C ARG A 32 -36.72 -14.68 -13.65
N LYS A 33 -37.55 -15.00 -12.65
CA LYS A 33 -37.27 -14.63 -11.26
C LYS A 33 -36.14 -15.47 -10.67
N THR A 34 -36.11 -16.77 -10.99
CA THR A 34 -35.02 -17.66 -10.56
C THR A 34 -33.69 -17.27 -11.20
N VAL A 35 -33.69 -16.91 -12.49
CA VAL A 35 -32.47 -16.44 -13.19
C VAL A 35 -31.97 -15.11 -12.61
N VAL A 36 -32.85 -14.19 -12.23
CA VAL A 36 -32.46 -12.91 -11.59
C VAL A 36 -31.88 -13.14 -10.19
N VAL A 37 -32.46 -14.03 -9.38
CA VAL A 37 -31.93 -14.34 -8.03
C VAL A 37 -30.57 -15.03 -8.11
N VAL A 38 -30.38 -15.96 -9.05
CA VAL A 38 -29.08 -16.63 -9.26
C VAL A 38 -28.03 -15.64 -9.79
N ALA A 39 -28.40 -14.72 -10.69
CA ALA A 39 -27.49 -13.69 -11.18
C ALA A 39 -27.05 -12.70 -10.08
N ILE A 40 -27.98 -12.31 -9.19
CA ILE A 40 -27.65 -11.44 -8.05
C ILE A 40 -26.76 -12.15 -7.05
N ALA A 41 -27.04 -13.42 -6.72
CA ALA A 41 -26.20 -14.21 -5.82
C ALA A 41 -24.79 -14.43 -6.39
N ALA A 42 -24.67 -14.68 -7.70
CA ALA A 42 -23.38 -14.81 -8.38
C ALA A 42 -22.60 -13.48 -8.40
N ALA A 43 -23.28 -12.36 -8.66
CA ALA A 43 -22.67 -11.03 -8.66
C ALA A 43 -22.18 -10.62 -7.27
N LEU A 44 -22.95 -10.92 -6.21
CA LEU A 44 -22.57 -10.64 -4.82
C LEU A 44 -21.41 -11.53 -4.34
N GLY A 45 -21.42 -12.82 -4.70
CA GLY A 45 -20.31 -13.73 -4.42
C GLY A 45 -19.01 -13.34 -5.13
N LEU A 46 -19.10 -12.89 -6.38
CA LEU A 46 -17.97 -12.38 -7.15
C LEU A 46 -17.42 -11.07 -6.55
N CYS A 47 -18.31 -10.17 -6.13
CA CYS A 47 -17.95 -8.90 -5.49
C CYS A 47 -17.17 -9.12 -4.18
N LEU A 48 -17.61 -10.06 -3.34
CA LEU A 48 -16.91 -10.41 -2.10
C LEU A 48 -15.52 -11.03 -2.35
N CYS A 49 -15.38 -11.89 -3.36
CA CYS A 49 -14.07 -12.44 -3.74
C CYS A 49 -13.09 -11.36 -4.23
N VAL A 50 -13.57 -10.39 -5.02
CA VAL A 50 -12.74 -9.29 -5.52
C VAL A 50 -12.31 -8.33 -4.39
N CYS A 51 -13.19 -8.04 -3.43
CA CYS A 51 -12.86 -7.18 -2.30
C CYS A 51 -11.82 -7.79 -1.34
N VAL A 52 -11.84 -9.11 -1.12
CA VAL A 52 -10.85 -9.78 -0.23
C VAL A 52 -9.48 -9.88 -0.91
N VAL A 53 -9.44 -10.14 -2.22
CA VAL A 53 -8.18 -10.19 -2.98
C VAL A 53 -7.59 -8.79 -3.16
N ALA A 54 -8.39 -7.76 -3.43
CA ALA A 54 -7.92 -6.38 -3.53
C ALA A 54 -7.51 -5.80 -2.16
N GLY A 55 -8.29 -6.03 -1.10
CA GLY A 55 -7.98 -5.56 0.25
C GLY A 55 -6.75 -6.24 0.86
N GLY A 56 -6.58 -7.55 0.61
CA GLY A 56 -5.38 -8.30 1.03
C GLY A 56 -4.12 -7.89 0.26
N TRP A 57 -4.24 -7.64 -1.06
CA TRP A 57 -3.09 -7.14 -1.84
C TRP A 57 -2.68 -5.72 -1.48
N SER A 58 -3.63 -4.80 -1.23
CA SER A 58 -3.31 -3.44 -0.83
C SER A 58 -2.58 -3.37 0.51
N MET A 59 -2.91 -4.26 1.45
CA MET A 59 -2.25 -4.29 2.76
C MET A 59 -0.85 -4.90 2.70
N LEU A 60 -0.64 -5.94 1.87
CA LEU A 60 0.67 -6.56 1.67
C LEU A 60 1.61 -5.66 0.83
N THR A 61 1.09 -4.99 -0.20
CA THR A 61 1.88 -4.09 -1.05
C THR A 61 2.28 -2.79 -0.35
N GLY A 62 1.49 -2.29 0.61
CA GLY A 62 1.84 -1.11 1.40
C GLY A 62 3.07 -1.33 2.30
N ILE A 63 3.18 -2.50 2.93
CA ILE A 63 4.35 -2.86 3.77
C ILE A 63 5.59 -3.09 2.91
N ILE A 64 5.43 -3.75 1.76
CA ILE A 64 6.54 -4.02 0.83
C ILE A 64 7.08 -2.72 0.24
N ARG A 65 6.24 -1.74 -0.11
CA ARG A 65 6.70 -0.45 -0.64
C ARG A 65 7.50 0.35 0.39
N GLY A 66 7.05 0.40 1.65
CA GLY A 66 7.79 1.10 2.70
C GLY A 66 9.14 0.44 3.04
N ALA A 67 9.24 -0.89 2.93
CA ALA A 67 10.51 -1.60 3.09
C ALA A 67 11.46 -1.35 1.91
N LEU A 68 10.96 -1.42 0.67
CA LEU A 68 11.74 -1.14 -0.53
C LEU A 68 12.27 0.30 -0.54
N GLU A 69 11.42 1.28 -0.19
CA GLU A 69 11.83 2.69 -0.13
C GLU A 69 12.90 2.92 0.95
N ARG A 70 12.86 2.18 2.06
CA ARG A 70 13.91 2.23 3.10
C ARG A 70 15.23 1.66 2.60
N ASP A 71 15.19 0.51 1.92
CA ASP A 71 16.39 -0.15 1.41
C ASP A 71 17.05 0.72 0.33
N ASP A 72 16.26 1.32 -0.57
CA ASP A 72 16.76 2.25 -1.59
C ASP A 72 17.41 3.49 -0.97
N VAL A 73 16.78 4.09 0.05
CA VAL A 73 17.36 5.26 0.75
C VAL A 73 18.62 4.87 1.53
N THR A 74 18.62 3.69 2.16
CA THR A 74 19.81 3.18 2.87
C THR A 74 20.96 3.00 1.89
N ALA A 75 20.71 2.43 0.71
CA ALA A 75 21.71 2.23 -0.34
C ALA A 75 22.30 3.56 -0.84
N VAL A 76 21.49 4.61 -1.02
CA VAL A 76 22.00 5.94 -1.42
C VAL A 76 22.87 6.57 -0.34
N ILE A 77 22.50 6.42 0.95
CA ILE A 77 23.32 6.92 2.06
C ILE A 77 24.62 6.13 2.16
N ASP A 78 24.57 4.81 1.97
CA ASP A 78 25.72 3.92 1.96
C ASP A 78 26.68 4.29 0.82
N GLU A 79 26.18 4.45 -0.40
CA GLU A 79 26.96 4.88 -1.58
C GLU A 79 27.60 6.27 -1.36
N PHE A 80 26.88 7.21 -0.74
CA PHE A 80 27.43 8.51 -0.37
C PHE A 80 28.58 8.37 0.64
N MET A 81 28.39 7.58 1.69
CA MET A 81 29.43 7.40 2.72
C MET A 81 30.66 6.69 2.15
N GLN A 82 30.49 5.67 1.31
CA GLN A 82 31.59 5.01 0.60
C GLN A 82 32.34 5.98 -0.32
N ALA A 83 31.62 6.79 -1.09
CA ALA A 83 32.25 7.80 -1.96
C ALA A 83 33.07 8.81 -1.13
N MET A 84 32.52 9.27 -0.01
CA MET A 84 33.24 10.19 0.89
C MET A 84 34.47 9.51 1.53
N GLU A 85 34.38 8.25 1.93
CA GLU A 85 35.53 7.49 2.43
C GLU A 85 36.62 7.34 1.36
N MET A 86 36.24 7.09 0.11
CA MET A 86 37.17 7.03 -1.02
C MET A 86 37.71 8.40 -1.46
N LYS A 87 37.28 9.49 -0.82
CA LYS A 87 37.56 10.89 -1.20
C LYS A 87 37.10 11.23 -2.60
N ASP A 88 36.04 10.58 -3.07
CA ASP A 88 35.43 10.82 -4.37
C ASP A 88 34.27 11.82 -4.23
N ALA A 89 34.64 13.11 -4.22
CA ALA A 89 33.68 14.20 -4.12
C ALA A 89 32.70 14.24 -5.31
N ASP A 90 33.14 13.81 -6.50
CA ASP A 90 32.32 13.78 -7.72
C ASP A 90 31.20 12.76 -7.57
N ALA A 91 31.53 11.53 -7.16
CA ALA A 91 30.54 10.47 -6.93
C ALA A 91 29.56 10.85 -5.81
N ALA A 92 30.06 11.39 -4.70
CA ALA A 92 29.23 11.84 -3.59
C ALA A 92 28.27 12.97 -4.01
N TYR A 93 28.75 13.95 -4.79
CA TYR A 93 27.96 15.08 -5.27
C TYR A 93 26.90 14.66 -6.31
N ALA A 94 27.15 13.60 -7.08
CA ALA A 94 26.19 13.07 -8.05
C ALA A 94 24.91 12.52 -7.39
N LEU A 95 24.99 12.08 -6.13
CA LEU A 95 23.85 11.58 -5.35
C LEU A 95 22.95 12.72 -4.83
N PHE A 96 23.39 13.97 -4.91
CA PHE A 96 22.61 15.09 -4.44
C PHE A 96 21.49 15.46 -5.41
N SER A 97 20.31 15.74 -4.86
CA SER A 97 19.26 16.41 -5.63
C SER A 97 19.73 17.77 -6.15
N THR A 98 19.17 18.26 -7.26
CA THR A 98 19.48 19.60 -7.79
C THR A 98 19.29 20.71 -6.73
N ARG A 99 18.37 20.53 -5.77
CA ARG A 99 18.21 21.45 -4.63
C ARG A 99 19.42 21.39 -3.70
N ALA A 100 19.82 20.18 -3.28
CA ALA A 100 20.98 19.99 -2.41
C ALA A 100 22.27 20.50 -3.06
N GLN A 101 22.45 20.29 -4.36
CA GLN A 101 23.58 20.83 -5.13
C GLN A 101 23.67 22.36 -5.11
N ARG A 102 22.53 23.07 -5.04
CA ARG A 102 22.52 24.54 -4.88
C ARG A 102 22.93 25.00 -3.48
N GLN A 103 22.64 24.19 -2.46
CA GLN A 103 22.90 24.53 -1.05
C GLN A 103 24.30 24.12 -0.60
N MET A 104 24.79 23.01 -1.14
CA MET A 104 26.11 22.46 -0.88
C MET A 104 26.80 22.29 -2.23
N PRO A 105 27.58 23.28 -2.69
CA PRO A 105 28.35 23.13 -3.92
C PRO A 105 29.43 22.04 -3.73
N GLN A 106 29.88 21.47 -4.83
CA GLN A 106 30.90 20.42 -4.82
C GLN A 106 32.18 20.80 -4.04
N SER A 107 32.62 22.05 -4.12
CA SER A 107 33.77 22.54 -3.35
C SER A 107 33.57 22.42 -1.83
N GLY A 108 32.33 22.47 -1.34
CA GLY A 108 32.01 22.24 0.07
C GLY A 108 32.21 20.78 0.49
N LEU A 109 31.96 19.81 -0.40
CA LEU A 109 32.30 18.40 -0.17
C LEU A 109 33.81 18.20 -0.15
N GLU A 110 34.54 18.82 -1.08
CA GLU A 110 36.00 18.78 -1.13
C GLU A 110 36.64 19.35 0.15
N GLU A 111 36.10 20.44 0.69
CA GLU A 111 36.50 20.99 2.00
C GLU A 111 36.23 20.00 3.15
N GLY A 112 35.11 19.26 3.09
CA GLY A 112 34.77 18.19 4.04
C GLY A 112 35.70 16.98 3.96
N LEU A 113 36.29 16.73 2.79
CA LEU A 113 37.31 15.69 2.57
C LEU A 113 38.74 16.18 2.87
N GLY A 114 38.91 17.47 3.12
CA GLY A 114 40.17 18.12 3.41
C GLY A 114 40.58 18.04 4.88
N GLY A 115 41.87 17.83 5.12
CA GLY A 115 42.48 17.93 6.45
C GLY A 115 41.81 17.06 7.51
N ASN A 116 41.54 17.64 8.67
CA ASN A 116 40.95 16.92 9.81
C ASN A 116 39.46 16.60 9.64
N ASN A 117 38.79 17.17 8.62
CA ASN A 117 37.36 16.92 8.41
C ASN A 117 37.10 15.51 7.85
N TYR A 118 38.09 14.93 7.16
CA TYR A 118 38.00 13.59 6.61
C TYR A 118 37.80 12.51 7.69
N VAL A 119 38.14 12.79 8.95
CA VAL A 119 37.91 11.88 10.08
C VAL A 119 36.44 11.49 10.27
N LEU A 120 35.51 12.26 9.68
CA LEU A 120 34.07 11.96 9.70
C LEU A 120 33.68 10.80 8.78
N PHE A 121 34.57 10.42 7.84
CA PHE A 121 34.32 9.39 6.83
C PHE A 121 35.36 8.27 6.85
N GLU A 122 36.53 8.53 7.45
CA GLU A 122 37.62 7.55 7.55
C GLU A 122 37.19 6.30 8.32
N GLY A 123 37.39 5.14 7.68
CA GLY A 123 37.11 3.84 8.28
C GLY A 123 35.63 3.50 8.31
N TYR A 124 34.81 4.05 7.43
CA TYR A 124 33.39 3.70 7.35
C TYR A 124 33.22 2.19 7.03
N GLU A 125 32.20 1.58 7.65
CA GLU A 125 31.91 0.16 7.45
C GLU A 125 30.47 -0.08 6.98
N SER A 126 29.50 0.60 7.60
CA SER A 126 28.10 0.44 7.27
C SER A 126 27.22 1.54 7.86
N VAL A 127 26.02 1.65 7.30
CA VAL A 127 24.95 2.49 7.84
C VAL A 127 23.72 1.65 8.17
N GLU A 128 23.12 1.93 9.32
CA GLU A 128 21.86 1.32 9.74
C GLU A 128 20.85 2.42 10.08
N LEU A 129 19.76 2.49 9.33
CA LEU A 129 18.66 3.41 9.63
C LEU A 129 17.84 2.86 10.80
N THR A 130 17.74 3.58 11.91
CA THR A 130 16.92 3.21 13.07
C THR A 130 15.52 3.81 13.01
N HIS A 131 15.38 4.95 12.34
CA HIS A 131 14.10 5.60 12.08
C HIS A 131 13.99 5.93 10.60
N PHE A 132 12.80 5.68 10.05
CA PHE A 132 12.49 5.94 8.65
C PHE A 132 11.00 6.33 8.54
N ALA A 133 10.73 7.50 7.98
CA ALA A 133 9.38 7.98 7.72
C ALA A 133 9.33 8.73 6.40
N ILE A 134 8.41 8.33 5.51
CA ILE A 134 8.16 9.06 4.27
C ILE A 134 6.88 9.86 4.42
N ASN A 135 6.98 11.16 4.13
CA ASN A 135 5.88 12.10 4.22
C ASN A 135 5.79 12.95 2.95
N ALA A 136 4.59 13.38 2.60
CA ALA A 136 4.42 14.44 1.61
C ALA A 136 4.69 15.80 2.26
N ALA A 137 5.63 16.57 1.72
CA ALA A 137 5.98 17.91 2.15
C ALA A 137 5.53 18.94 1.12
N PHE A 138 4.86 20.00 1.58
CA PHE A 138 4.43 21.12 0.74
C PHE A 138 5.01 22.41 1.34
N SER A 139 5.76 23.15 0.53
CA SER A 139 6.37 24.42 0.93
C SER A 139 6.28 25.43 -0.20
N THR A 140 6.15 26.71 0.13
CA THR A 140 6.25 27.81 -0.84
C THR A 140 7.70 28.28 -1.02
N ASN A 141 8.63 27.80 -0.18
CA ASN A 141 10.06 28.07 -0.29
C ASN A 141 10.71 27.04 -1.23
N PRO A 142 11.31 27.45 -2.37
CA PRO A 142 11.97 26.54 -3.31
C PRO A 142 13.23 25.85 -2.74
N ASP A 143 13.75 26.33 -1.61
CA ASP A 143 14.92 25.78 -0.93
C ASP A 143 14.54 24.79 0.20
N ALA A 144 13.26 24.66 0.53
CA ALA A 144 12.79 23.62 1.45
C ALA A 144 12.54 22.30 0.71
N PRO A 145 12.63 21.13 1.38
CA PRO A 145 12.15 19.86 0.82
C PRO A 145 10.68 19.94 0.41
N GLN A 146 10.35 19.37 -0.76
CA GLN A 146 8.99 19.35 -1.33
C GLN A 146 8.71 18.02 -2.01
N GLY A 147 7.44 17.62 -2.10
CA GLY A 147 7.01 16.37 -2.71
C GLY A 147 7.09 15.21 -1.71
N THR A 148 7.49 14.03 -2.18
CA THR A 148 7.73 12.86 -1.30
C THR A 148 9.11 13.01 -0.66
N VAL A 149 9.15 13.12 0.67
CA VAL A 149 10.37 13.38 1.45
C VAL A 149 10.54 12.30 2.51
N ALA A 150 11.74 11.72 2.58
CA ALA A 150 12.12 10.75 3.60
C ALA A 150 12.83 11.45 4.76
N GLN A 151 12.33 11.24 5.98
CA GLN A 151 13.01 11.61 7.21
C GLN A 151 13.66 10.37 7.78
N VAL A 152 14.97 10.43 7.97
CA VAL A 152 15.77 9.28 8.40
C VAL A 152 16.67 9.65 9.55
N SER A 153 16.85 8.72 10.48
CA SER A 153 17.95 8.77 11.44
C SER A 153 18.50 7.37 11.67
N GLY A 154 19.77 7.30 12.01
CA GLY A 154 20.47 6.02 12.05
C GLY A 154 21.82 6.09 12.71
N THR A 155 22.47 4.93 12.73
CA THR A 155 23.82 4.74 13.21
C THR A 155 24.75 4.50 12.03
N VAL A 156 25.93 5.10 12.10
CA VAL A 156 27.05 4.83 11.21
C VAL A 156 28.08 4.03 11.99
N ALA A 157 28.52 2.90 11.46
CA ALA A 157 29.61 2.12 12.03
C ALA A 157 30.92 2.42 11.31
N TYR A 158 31.99 2.54 12.09
CA TYR A 158 33.35 2.74 11.61
C TYR A 158 34.28 1.70 12.24
N GLN A 159 35.44 1.49 11.61
CA GLN A 159 36.51 0.63 12.08
C GLN A 159 36.90 0.97 13.52
N GLY A 160 37.16 -0.08 14.31
CA GLY A 160 37.49 0.06 15.72
C GLY A 160 36.28 0.23 16.63
N GLU A 161 35.10 -0.26 16.22
CA GLU A 161 33.84 -0.23 16.99
C GLU A 161 33.32 1.19 17.27
N ILE A 162 33.80 2.18 16.52
CA ILE A 162 33.35 3.57 16.62
C ILE A 162 31.97 3.68 15.97
N ARG A 163 31.06 4.39 16.65
CA ARG A 163 29.70 4.62 16.16
C ARG A 163 29.38 6.11 16.10
N GLY A 164 28.90 6.56 14.94
CA GLY A 164 28.32 7.87 14.72
C GLY A 164 26.79 7.81 14.63
N SER A 165 26.15 8.97 14.69
CA SER A 165 24.71 9.11 14.44
C SER A 165 24.47 10.02 13.25
N LEU A 166 23.50 9.67 12.41
CA LEU A 166 23.07 10.50 11.29
C LEU A 166 21.61 10.91 11.43
N THR A 167 21.25 12.06 10.85
CA THR A 167 19.87 12.50 10.67
C THR A 167 19.77 13.30 9.37
N ALA A 168 18.77 13.00 8.53
CA ALA A 168 18.58 13.66 7.24
C ALA A 168 17.10 13.77 6.84
N VAL A 169 16.82 14.76 5.98
CA VAL A 169 15.49 15.10 5.42
C VAL A 169 15.61 15.50 3.96
#